data_AF-I9QFQ9-F1
#
_entry.id   AF-I9QFQ9-F1
#
_cell.length_a   1.000
_cell.length_b   1.000
_cell.length_c   1.000
_cell.angle_alpha   90.00
_cell.angle_beta   90.00
_cell.angle_gamma   90.00
#
_symmetry.space_group_name_H-M   'P 1'
#
loop_
_entity.id
_entity.type
_entity.pdbx_description
1 polymer ?
#
loop_
_entity_poly.entity_id
_entity_poly.type
_entity_poly.pdbx_seq_one_letter_code
_entity_poly.pdbx_strand_id
1 'polypeptide(L)'
;MDRVATTLFCGVIKSYAEGREEFQAEFNDFSPNGFWATTLPKNKNEALFIAQLLCDGGINKYNLSCAGLTENLLKDIYNYIGLANVEEVDEYIDNLDKEDAENLES
;
A
#
# COMPACT_ATOMS: atom_id res chain seq x y z
N MET A 1 -2.01 5.17 -16.21
CA MET A 1 -3.49 5.26 -16.19
C MET A 1 -3.94 6.62 -16.68
N ASP A 2 -5.01 6.69 -17.46
CA ASP A 2 -5.66 7.96 -17.79
C ASP A 2 -6.62 8.41 -16.69
N ARG A 3 -7.18 9.62 -16.81
CA ARG A 3 -8.07 10.21 -15.79
C ARG A 3 -9.29 9.34 -15.48
N VAL A 4 -9.87 8.68 -16.48
CA VAL A 4 -11.09 7.87 -16.31
C VAL A 4 -10.74 6.59 -15.54
N ALA A 5 -9.67 5.90 -15.96
CA ALA A 5 -9.17 4.71 -15.29
C ALA A 5 -8.81 5.00 -13.82
N THR A 6 -8.14 6.11 -13.55
CA THR A 6 -7.79 6.53 -12.18
C THR A 6 -9.04 6.78 -11.32
N THR A 7 -10.05 7.45 -11.88
CA THR A 7 -11.31 7.74 -11.15
C THR A 7 -12.04 6.45 -10.78
N LEU A 8 -12.12 5.50 -11.71
CA LEU A 8 -12.74 4.19 -11.49
C LEU A 8 -11.97 3.38 -10.44
N PHE A 9 -10.64 3.36 -10.52
CA PHE A 9 -9.79 2.70 -9.55
C PHE A 9 -10.01 3.24 -8.12
N CYS A 10 -10.05 4.56 -7.94
CA CYS A 10 -10.36 5.17 -6.65
C CYS A 10 -11.75 4.78 -6.13
N GLY A 11 -12.77 4.70 -7.01
CA GLY A 11 -14.11 4.27 -6.66
C GLY A 11 -14.18 2.81 -6.20
N VAL A 12 -13.41 1.93 -6.83
CA VAL A 12 -13.26 0.52 -6.44
C VAL A 12 -12.59 0.41 -5.07
N ILE A 13 -11.44 1.07 -4.86
CA ILE A 13 -10.73 1.03 -3.58
C ILE A 13 -11.62 1.56 -2.44
N LYS A 14 -12.39 2.62 -2.70
CA LYS A 14 -13.37 3.14 -1.74
C LYS A 14 -14.46 2.10 -1.42
N SER A 15 -15.05 1.48 -2.44
CA SER A 15 -16.11 0.48 -2.25
C SER A 15 -15.62 -0.76 -1.48
N TYR A 16 -14.38 -1.16 -1.72
CA TYR A 16 -13.69 -2.20 -0.95
C TYR A 16 -13.54 -1.81 0.52
N ALA A 17 -13.02 -0.60 0.79
CA ALA A 17 -12.82 -0.10 2.14
C ALA A 17 -14.15 0.11 2.91
N GLU A 18 -15.23 0.45 2.21
CA GLU A 18 -16.59 0.56 2.77
C GLU A 18 -17.24 -0.80 3.08
N GLY A 19 -16.64 -1.92 2.68
CA GLY A 19 -17.17 -3.26 2.97
C GLY A 19 -18.52 -3.53 2.28
N ARG A 20 -18.70 -3.05 1.05
CA ARG A 20 -19.96 -3.17 0.29
C ARG A 20 -20.33 -4.63 0.05
N GLU A 21 -21.35 -5.11 0.74
CA GLU A 21 -21.80 -6.53 0.68
C GLU A 21 -22.09 -7.00 -0.75
N GLU A 22 -22.61 -6.11 -1.61
CA GLU A 22 -22.94 -6.39 -3.01
C GLU A 22 -21.73 -6.83 -3.86
N PHE A 23 -20.50 -6.51 -3.43
CA PHE A 23 -19.25 -6.84 -4.14
C PHE A 23 -18.31 -7.73 -3.31
N GLN A 24 -18.79 -8.27 -2.19
CA GLN A 24 -17.93 -8.99 -1.26
C GLN A 24 -17.27 -10.21 -1.90
N ALA A 25 -17.98 -10.93 -2.78
CA ALA A 25 -17.43 -12.09 -3.46
C ALA A 25 -16.29 -11.71 -4.44
N GLU A 26 -16.51 -10.68 -5.26
CA GLU A 26 -15.54 -10.18 -6.22
C GLU A 26 -14.32 -9.58 -5.52
N PHE A 27 -14.53 -8.79 -4.48
CA PHE A 27 -13.46 -8.13 -3.74
C PHE A 27 -12.59 -9.09 -2.93
N ASN A 28 -13.12 -10.23 -2.50
CA ASN A 28 -12.35 -11.27 -1.82
C ASN A 28 -11.77 -12.33 -2.77
N ASP A 29 -12.00 -12.20 -4.08
CA ASP A 29 -11.38 -13.05 -5.09
C ASP A 29 -10.02 -12.48 -5.54
N PHE A 30 -8.97 -12.93 -4.84
CA PHE A 30 -7.56 -12.63 -5.16
C PHE A 30 -6.92 -13.65 -6.11
N SER A 31 -7.71 -14.50 -6.77
CA SER A 31 -7.16 -15.45 -7.73
C SER A 31 -6.56 -14.73 -8.95
N PRO A 32 -5.65 -15.37 -9.70
CA PRO A 32 -5.06 -14.78 -10.91
C PRO A 32 -6.06 -14.42 -12.02
N ASN A 33 -7.31 -14.87 -11.92
CA ASN A 33 -8.40 -14.55 -12.83
C ASN A 33 -9.53 -13.75 -12.17
N GLY A 34 -9.35 -13.37 -10.90
CA GLY A 34 -10.34 -12.65 -10.12
C GLY A 34 -10.43 -11.18 -10.47
N PHE A 35 -11.28 -10.46 -9.73
CA PHE A 35 -11.56 -9.04 -9.98
C PHE A 35 -10.30 -8.17 -10.01
N TRP A 36 -9.39 -8.40 -9.06
CA TRP A 36 -8.16 -7.62 -8.92
C TRP A 36 -7.16 -7.84 -10.04
N ALA A 37 -7.18 -8.99 -10.72
CA ALA A 37 -6.28 -9.28 -11.84
C ALA A 37 -6.47 -8.29 -13.01
N THR A 38 -7.66 -7.72 -13.15
CA THR A 38 -7.97 -6.74 -14.21
C THR A 38 -7.97 -5.29 -13.73
N THR A 39 -8.10 -5.08 -12.42
CA THR A 39 -8.32 -3.77 -11.80
C THR A 39 -7.06 -3.18 -11.17
N LEU A 40 -6.09 -4.02 -10.79
CA LEU A 40 -4.81 -3.56 -10.25
C LEU A 40 -3.89 -2.93 -11.31
N PRO A 41 -2.93 -2.07 -10.89
CA PRO A 41 -1.90 -1.54 -11.78
C PRO A 41 -1.15 -2.64 -12.54
N LYS A 42 -0.99 -2.48 -13.86
CA LYS A 42 -0.48 -3.55 -14.73
C LYS A 42 1.04 -3.57 -14.87
N ASN A 43 1.71 -2.52 -14.40
CA ASN A 43 3.16 -2.37 -14.50
C ASN A 43 3.69 -1.44 -13.42
N LYS A 44 5.03 -1.42 -13.27
CA LYS A 44 5.74 -0.60 -12.28
C LYS A 44 5.37 0.89 -12.34
N ASN A 45 5.20 1.45 -13.55
CA ASN A 45 4.88 2.87 -13.71
C ASN A 45 3.47 3.20 -13.22
N GLU A 46 2.49 2.33 -13.48
CA GLU A 46 1.14 2.50 -12.97
C GLU A 46 1.06 2.33 -11.45
N ALA A 47 1.82 1.38 -10.89
CA ALA A 47 1.90 1.19 -9.44
C ALA A 47 2.49 2.42 -8.75
N LEU A 48 3.60 2.97 -9.28
CA LEU A 48 4.21 4.20 -8.77
C LEU A 48 3.28 5.41 -8.91
N PHE A 49 2.54 5.50 -10.01
CA PHE A 49 1.54 6.55 -10.19
C PHE A 49 0.43 6.49 -9.13
N ILE A 50 -0.10 5.30 -8.84
CA ILE A 50 -1.12 5.12 -7.79
C ILE A 50 -0.54 5.40 -6.40
N ALA A 51 0.67 4.92 -6.10
CA ALA A 51 1.35 5.22 -4.84
C ALA A 51 1.54 6.74 -4.68
N GLN A 52 2.02 7.43 -5.71
CA GLN A 52 2.15 8.88 -5.71
C GLN A 52 0.81 9.59 -5.54
N LEU A 53 -0.25 9.14 -6.22
CA LEU A 53 -1.58 9.73 -6.11
C LEU A 53 -2.11 9.66 -4.67
N LEU A 54 -1.92 8.53 -4.00
CA LEU A 54 -2.29 8.34 -2.59
C LEU A 54 -1.43 9.23 -1.67
N CYS A 55 -0.15 9.43 -2.01
CA CYS A 55 0.79 10.26 -1.26
C CYS A 55 0.57 11.77 -1.47
N ASP A 56 0.31 12.26 -2.68
CA ASP A 56 0.26 13.69 -3.02
C ASP A 56 -1.15 14.31 -2.87
N GLY A 57 -2.22 13.51 -2.72
CA GLY A 57 -3.58 13.96 -3.03
C GLY A 57 -4.74 13.51 -2.13
N GLY A 58 -4.52 13.10 -0.87
CA GLY A 58 -5.64 13.04 0.09
C GLY A 58 -5.40 12.38 1.46
N ILE A 59 -4.42 11.48 1.61
CA ILE A 59 -4.08 10.81 2.88
C ILE A 59 -2.58 10.99 3.17
N ASN A 60 -2.07 12.23 3.09
CA ASN A 60 -0.67 12.48 3.36
C ASN A 60 -0.42 12.78 4.85
N LYS A 61 -0.35 11.74 5.69
CA LYS A 61 0.15 11.86 7.08
C LYS A 61 1.69 11.91 7.13
N TYR A 62 2.38 11.47 6.08
CA TYR A 62 3.81 11.14 6.11
C TYR A 62 4.73 12.06 5.28
N ASN A 63 4.19 13.16 4.74
CA ASN A 63 4.92 14.17 3.96
C ASN A 63 5.78 13.57 2.82
N LEU A 64 5.24 12.58 2.12
CA LEU A 64 5.96 11.89 1.03
C LEU A 64 5.89 12.71 -0.26
N SER A 65 6.93 13.50 -0.53
CA SER A 65 7.10 14.15 -1.84
C SER A 65 7.58 13.15 -2.91
N CYS A 66 7.50 13.48 -4.20
CA CYS A 66 8.09 12.68 -5.30
C CYS A 66 9.58 12.36 -5.09
N ALA A 67 10.32 13.20 -4.35
CA ALA A 67 11.71 12.95 -3.99
C ALA A 67 11.87 11.88 -2.88
N GLY A 68 10.81 11.63 -2.10
CA GLY A 68 10.73 10.60 -1.07
C GLY A 68 10.27 9.23 -1.58
N LEU A 69 9.77 9.12 -2.82
CA LEU A 69 9.49 7.85 -3.49
C LEU A 69 10.80 7.15 -3.92
N THR A 70 11.65 6.84 -2.96
CA THR A 70 12.89 6.09 -3.19
C THR A 70 12.61 4.58 -3.19
N GLU A 71 13.55 3.78 -3.66
CA GLU A 71 13.42 2.32 -3.71
C GLU A 71 13.17 1.67 -2.34
N ASN A 72 13.51 2.37 -1.25
CA ASN A 72 13.27 1.93 0.12
C ASN A 72 11.88 2.28 0.64
N LEU A 73 11.12 3.16 -0.02
CA LEU A 73 9.82 3.58 0.48
C LEU A 73 8.87 2.40 0.71
N LEU A 74 8.86 1.43 -0.21
CA LEU A 74 8.02 0.25 -0.05
C LEU A 74 8.39 -0.51 1.22
N LYS A 75 9.69 -0.64 1.54
CA LYS A 75 10.17 -1.25 2.79
C LYS A 75 9.76 -0.43 4.00
N ASP A 76 9.90 0.88 3.92
CA ASP A 76 9.60 1.81 5.02
C ASP A 76 8.12 1.80 5.40
N ILE A 77 7.22 1.53 4.43
CA ILE A 77 5.77 1.47 4.68
C ILE A 77 5.23 0.04 4.76
N TYR A 78 6.01 -0.99 4.42
CA TYR A 78 5.58 -2.40 4.27
C TYR A 78 4.80 -2.91 5.49
N ASN A 79 5.35 -2.68 6.68
CA ASN A 79 4.77 -3.10 7.95
C ASN A 79 3.52 -2.27 8.36
N TYR A 80 3.41 -1.04 7.85
CA TYR A 80 2.31 -0.12 8.19
C TYR A 80 1.07 -0.28 7.30
N ILE A 81 1.24 -0.85 6.11
CA ILE A 81 0.14 -1.09 5.15
C ILE A 81 -0.47 -2.49 5.26
N GLY A 82 -0.06 -3.26 6.27
CA GLY A 82 -0.63 -4.59 6.57
C GLY A 82 -0.28 -5.66 5.53
N LEU A 83 0.83 -5.49 4.80
CA LEU A 83 1.33 -6.49 3.86
C LEU A 83 2.27 -7.52 4.53
N ALA A 84 2.84 -7.16 5.68
CA ALA A 84 3.68 -8.06 6.46
C ALA A 84 2.86 -9.15 7.14
N ASN A 85 3.37 -10.38 7.10
CA ASN A 85 2.79 -11.47 7.87
C ASN A 85 3.20 -11.39 9.37
N VAL A 86 2.59 -12.22 10.22
CA VAL A 86 2.84 -12.16 11.68
C VAL A 86 4.32 -12.37 12.02
N GLU A 87 4.99 -13.30 11.33
CA GLU A 87 6.41 -13.60 11.57
C GLU A 87 7.31 -12.41 11.15
N GLU A 88 7.00 -11.77 10.03
CA GLU A 88 7.70 -10.57 9.54
C GLU A 88 7.49 -9.35 10.45
N VAL A 89 6.31 -9.23 11.07
CA VAL A 89 6.01 -8.17 12.04
C VAL A 89 6.77 -8.41 13.34
N ASP A 90 6.78 -9.65 13.85
CA ASP A 90 7.51 -10.01 15.06
C ASP A 90 9.02 -9.76 14.89
N GLU A 91 9.61 -10.15 13.74
CA GLU A 91 11.02 -9.89 13.45
C GLU A 91 11.34 -8.38 13.36
N TYR A 92 10.43 -7.57 12.80
CA TYR A 92 10.60 -6.12 12.75
C TYR A 92 10.58 -5.48 14.14
N ILE A 93 9.66 -5.91 15.02
CA ILE A 93 9.58 -5.43 16.40
C ILE A 93 10.85 -5.81 17.17
N ASP A 94 11.31 -7.06 17.04
CA ASP A 94 12.54 -7.55 17.67
C ASP A 94 13.81 -6.78 17.22
N ASN A 95 13.80 -6.23 16.01
CA ASN A 95 14.91 -5.42 15.48
C ASN A 95 14.83 -3.96 15.93
N LEU A 96 13.63 -3.38 16.03
CA LEU A 96 13.43 -2.04 16.60
C LEU A 96 13.91 -1.96 18.06
N ASP A 97 13.58 -2.97 18.87
CA ASP A 97 13.99 -3.05 20.27
C ASP A 97 15.52 -3.13 20.44
N LYS A 98 16.25 -3.64 19.43
CA LYS A 98 17.71 -3.69 19.41
C LYS A 98 18.34 -2.37 18.94
N GLU A 99 17.79 -1.71 17.92
CA GLU A 99 18.28 -0.41 17.44
C GLU A 99 18.11 0.71 18.49
N ASP A 100 17.02 0.67 19.27
CA ASP A 100 16.80 1.64 20.35
C ASP A 100 17.76 1.42 21.54
N ALA A 101 18.17 0.18 21.80
CA ALA A 101 19.16 -0.15 22.83
C ALA A 101 20.58 0.33 22.45
N GLU A 102 20.96 0.21 21.16
CA GLU A 102 22.27 0.65 20.69
C GLU A 102 22.42 2.18 20.60
N ASN A 103 21.33 2.94 20.38
CA ASN A 103 21.36 4.41 20.37
C ASN A 103 21.40 5.06 21.77
N LEU A 104 21.04 4.32 22.83
CA LEU A 104 21.10 4.80 24.22
C LEU A 104 22.47 4.59 24.89
N GLU A 105 23.34 3.78 24.29
CA GLU A 105 24.70 3.51 24.79
C GLU A 105 25.80 4.37 24.13
N SER A 106 25.44 5.31 23.23
CA SER A 106 26.37 6.19 22.50
C SER A 106 26.43 7.63 23.01
#